data_AF-A0A540MFF3-F1
#
_entry.id   AF-A0A540MFF3-F1
#
_cell.length_a   1.000
_cell.length_b   1.000
_cell.length_c   1.000
_cell.angle_alpha   90.00
_cell.angle_beta   90.00
_cell.angle_gamma   90.00
#
_symmetry.space_group_name_H-M   'P 1'
#
loop_
_entity.id
_entity.type
_entity.pdbx_description
1 polymer ?
#
loop_
_entity_poly.entity_id
_entity_poly.type
_entity_poly.pdbx_seq_one_letter_code
_entity_poly.pdbx_strand_id
1 'polypeptide(L)' 'MGYIIVVSAPVILFIMIVALAFYLLGRATGRRQSSTAPQYFGPPVPPPQEKSPEV' A
#
# COMPACT_ATOMS: atom_id res chain seq x y z
N MET A 1 22.83 -19.37 -31.33
CA MET A 1 21.74 -18.42 -30.98
C MET A 1 20.74 -18.97 -29.95
N GLY A 2 20.48 -20.28 -29.86
CA GLY A 2 19.47 -20.84 -28.92
C GLY A 2 19.80 -20.74 -27.43
N TYR A 3 21.08 -20.72 -27.03
CA TYR A 3 21.48 -20.62 -25.61
C TYR A 3 20.94 -19.37 -24.92
N ILE A 4 20.87 -18.25 -25.65
CA ILE A 4 20.34 -16.98 -25.14
C ILE A 4 18.87 -17.14 -24.74
N ILE A 5 18.08 -17.87 -25.52
CA ILE A 5 16.65 -18.11 -25.26
C ILE A 5 16.47 -19.03 -24.05
N VAL A 6 17.30 -20.09 -23.95
CA VAL A 6 17.23 -21.06 -22.85
C VAL A 6 17.55 -20.41 -21.51
N VAL A 7 18.45 -19.44 -21.48
CA VAL A 7 18.80 -18.70 -20.26
C VAL A 7 17.83 -17.53 -20.01
N SER A 8 17.45 -16.78 -21.05
CA SER A 8 16.62 -15.59 -20.88
C SER A 8 15.17 -15.93 -20.53
N ALA A 9 14.58 -16.96 -21.13
CA ALA A 9 13.20 -17.34 -20.87
C ALA A 9 12.91 -17.63 -19.38
N PRO A 10 13.70 -18.47 -18.67
CA PRO A 10 13.47 -18.70 -17.24
C PRO A 10 13.77 -17.46 -16.39
N VAL A 11 14.78 -16.64 -16.76
CA VAL A 11 15.11 -15.41 -16.04
C VAL A 11 13.99 -14.37 -16.15
N ILE A 12 13.46 -14.15 -17.35
CA ILE A 12 12.33 -13.24 -17.59
C ILE A 12 11.09 -13.73 -16.84
N LEU A 13 10.80 -15.03 -16.90
CA LEU A 13 9.69 -15.62 -16.16
C LEU A 13 9.84 -15.42 -14.65
N PHE A 14 11.04 -15.62 -14.12
CA PHE A 14 11.35 -15.39 -12.71
C PHE A 14 11.11 -13.92 -12.31
N ILE A 15 11.59 -12.97 -13.11
CA ILE A 15 11.37 -11.53 -12.88
C ILE A 15 9.87 -11.20 -12.88
N MET A 16 9.09 -11.77 -13.81
CA MET A 16 7.63 -11.57 -13.88
C MET A 16 6.93 -12.11 -12.63
N ILE A 17 7.32 -13.30 -12.14
CA ILE A 17 6.76 -13.88 -10.91
C ILE A 17 7.10 -13.00 -9.71
N VAL A 18 8.35 -12.54 -9.60
CA VAL A 18 8.80 -11.67 -8.50
C VAL A 18 8.06 -10.33 -8.52
N ALA A 19 7.92 -9.71 -9.70
CA ALA A 19 7.13 -8.49 -9.86
C ALA A 19 5.67 -8.69 -9.45
N LEU A 20 5.05 -9.81 -9.84
CA LEU A 20 3.68 -10.14 -9.46
C LEU A 20 3.56 -10.35 -7.94
N ALA A 21 4.50 -11.05 -7.32
CA ALA A 21 4.52 -11.28 -5.88
C ALA A 21 4.60 -9.94 -5.10
N PHE A 22 5.50 -9.04 -5.50
CA PHE A 22 5.59 -7.72 -4.89
C PHE A 22 4.37 -6.84 -5.16
N TYR A 23 3.79 -6.90 -6.36
CA TYR A 23 2.53 -6.22 -6.67
C TYR A 23 1.39 -6.69 -5.75
N LEU A 24 1.24 -8.01 -5.57
CA LEU A 24 0.20 -8.58 -4.72
C LEU A 24 0.43 -8.25 -3.24
N LEU A 25 1.68 -8.26 -2.78
CA LEU A 25 2.04 -7.89 -1.40
C LEU A 25 1.74 -6.41 -1.12
N GLY A 26 2.12 -5.51 -2.04
CA GLY A 26 1.78 -4.09 -1.96
C GLY A 26 0.27 -3.85 -2.00
N ARG A 27 -0.44 -4.55 -2.89
CA ARG A 27 -1.91 -4.50 -3.00
C ARG A 27 -2.61 -4.97 -1.72
N ALA A 28 -2.12 -6.03 -1.10
CA ALA A 28 -2.65 -6.53 0.18
C ALA A 28 -2.41 -5.52 1.31
N THR A 29 -1.25 -4.87 1.32
CA THR A 29 -0.88 -3.85 2.32
C THR A 29 -1.73 -2.59 2.18
N GLY A 30 -1.93 -2.07 0.97
CA GLY A 30 -2.76 -0.89 0.73
C GLY A 30 -4.23 -1.10 1.12
N ARG A 31 -4.79 -2.30 0.86
CA ARG A 31 -6.14 -2.65 1.33
C ARG A 31 -6.23 -2.71 2.85
N ARG A 32 -5.22 -3.28 3.53
CA ARG A 32 -5.17 -3.32 4.99
C ARG A 32 -5.10 -1.92 5.61
N GLN A 33 -4.27 -1.02 5.09
CA GLN A 33 -4.23 0.36 5.58
C GLN A 33 -5.57 1.08 5.41
N SER A 34 -6.26 0.88 4.28
CA SER A 34 -7.58 1.48 4.07
C SER A 34 -8.67 0.89 4.97
N SER A 35 -8.56 -0.38 5.38
CA SER A 35 -9.50 -1.02 6.31
C SER A 35 -9.19 -0.76 7.79
N THR A 36 -7.92 -0.52 8.14
CA THR A 36 -7.47 -0.29 9.52
C THR A 36 -7.43 1.19 9.88
N ALA A 37 -7.35 2.10 8.90
CA ALA A 37 -7.63 3.50 9.14
C ALA A 37 -9.13 3.61 9.46
N PRO A 38 -9.53 4.01 10.69
CA PRO A 38 -10.92 4.39 10.91
C PRO A 38 -11.22 5.51 9.91
N GLN A 39 -12.10 5.23 8.95
CA GLN A 39 -12.74 6.28 8.16
C GLN A 39 -13.49 7.14 9.17
N TYR A 40 -12.85 8.20 9.66
CA TYR A 40 -13.45 9.17 10.56
C TYR A 40 -14.49 9.93 9.73
N PHE A 41 -15.66 9.31 9.59
CA PHE A 41 -16.86 9.87 8.97
C PHE A 41 -17.65 10.61 10.04
N GLY A 42 -16.97 11.46 10.79
CA GLY A 42 -17.55 12.34 11.80
C GLY A 42 -17.63 13.76 11.25
N PRO A 43 -18.56 14.59 11.76
CA PRO A 43 -18.49 16.02 11.52
C PRO A 43 -17.08 16.54 11.89
N PRO A 44 -16.56 17.55 11.15
CA PRO A 44 -15.25 18.11 11.44
C PRO A 44 -15.14 18.46 12.92
N VAL A 45 -14.00 18.11 13.52
CA VAL A 45 -13.76 18.31 14.95
C VAL A 45 -14.06 19.77 15.30
N PRO A 46 -14.94 20.04 16.28
CA PRO A 46 -15.21 21.40 16.72
C PRO A 46 -13.89 22.07 17.10
N PRO A 47 -13.70 23.36 16.76
CA PRO A 47 -12.48 24.06 17.11
C PRO A 47 -12.19 23.93 18.61
N PRO A 48 -10.92 23.76 19.02
CA PRO A 48 -10.56 23.66 20.44
C PRO A 48 -11.12 24.86 21.19
N GLN A 49 -11.99 24.62 22.17
CA GLN A 49 -12.43 25.68 23.06
C GLN A 49 -11.26 26.03 23.95
N GLU A 50 -10.57 27.13 23.62
CA GLU A 50 -9.68 27.81 24.54
C GLU A 50 -10.48 28.09 25.80
N LYS A 51 -10.13 27.37 26.88
CA LYS A 51 -10.65 27.63 28.20
C LYS A 51 -10.14 29.01 28.60
N SER A 52 -10.91 30.03 28.27
CA SER A 52 -10.72 31.39 28.80
C SER A 52 -10.69 31.27 30.32
N PRO A 53 -9.57 31.62 30.98
CA PRO A 53 -9.57 31.74 32.42
C PRO A 53 -10.39 32.98 32.76
N GLU A 54 -11.67 32.78 33.08
CA GLU A 54 -12.46 33.74 33.83
C GLU A 54 -11.98 33.69 35.28
N VAL A 55 -10.97 34.50 35.63
CA VAL A 55 -10.77 35.18 36.93
C VAL A 55 -9.89 36.40 36.72
#